data_AF-A0A9W3AJC3-F1
#
_entry.id   AF-A0A9W3AJC3-F1
#
_cell.length_a   1.000
_cell.length_b   1.000
_cell.length_c   1.000
_cell.angle_alpha   90.00
_cell.angle_beta   90.00
_cell.angle_gamma   90.00
#
_symmetry.space_group_name_H-M   'P 1'
#
loop_
_entity.id
_entity.type
_entity.pdbx_description
1 polymer ?
#
loop_
_entity_poly.entity_id
_entity_poly.type
_entity_poly.pdbx_seq_one_letter_code
_entity_poly.pdbx_strand_id
1 'polypeptide(L)'
;MFVPFSQLKLLTLFLLFKGAYSDLQAYGCDEGWTNHGEHCYLLVGSNAGADSARLSCQAMGSSLASVWSQVEKDFILSLWRYPAEQISFLWIGLRGTSDGLWSYDDSSLFKKTSVTWTILDGVSGVPVATPQKCIALRNSGSVAFLDCVMAADAFVCKKALPKVFVTASLLNHTGPIPTNPLGHAQLFERMYPPVLRFLPGSGSYLTDTLVTTEVGCAFTCFSLSGCQVFQVSCNTLTKCEDFKCTLFSDFTV
;
A
#
# COMPACT_ATOMS: atom_id res chain seq x y z
N MET A 1 -26.28 61.27 -5.95
CA MET A 1 -26.56 59.88 -6.40
C MET A 1 -25.28 59.09 -6.18
N PHE A 2 -25.39 58.03 -5.39
CA PHE A 2 -24.29 57.27 -4.80
C PHE A 2 -23.52 56.44 -5.84
N VAL A 3 -22.21 56.33 -5.65
CA VAL A 3 -21.39 55.17 -6.07
C VAL A 3 -21.00 54.46 -4.74
N PRO A 4 -20.64 53.16 -4.64
CA PRO A 4 -20.39 52.08 -5.64
C PRO A 4 -20.83 50.66 -5.12
N PHE A 5 -20.20 49.59 -5.64
CA PHE A 5 -20.09 48.20 -5.12
C PHE A 5 -21.16 47.14 -5.49
N SER A 6 -20.73 46.16 -6.30
CA SER A 6 -20.79 44.71 -6.06
C SER A 6 -21.16 43.85 -7.29
N GLN A 7 -20.32 43.86 -8.32
CA GLN A 7 -20.28 42.79 -9.34
C GLN A 7 -19.35 41.62 -8.93
N LEU A 8 -19.19 41.39 -7.61
CA LEU A 8 -18.51 40.22 -7.06
C LEU A 8 -19.57 39.32 -6.42
N LYS A 9 -20.27 38.49 -7.21
CA LYS A 9 -21.11 37.40 -6.66
C LYS A 9 -21.61 36.43 -7.73
N LEU A 10 -20.82 36.08 -8.74
CA LEU A 10 -21.20 34.96 -9.62
C LEU A 10 -20.00 34.13 -10.15
N LEU A 11 -18.88 34.16 -9.43
CA LEU A 11 -17.70 33.32 -9.71
C LEU A 11 -17.41 32.28 -8.61
N THR A 12 -18.22 32.24 -7.55
CA THR A 12 -17.95 31.42 -6.36
C THR A 12 -18.75 30.12 -6.26
N LEU A 13 -19.51 29.73 -7.29
CA LEU A 13 -20.30 28.49 -7.24
C LEU A 13 -19.78 27.34 -8.14
N PHE A 14 -18.83 27.61 -9.05
CA PHE A 14 -18.21 26.59 -9.90
C PHE A 14 -16.87 26.03 -9.38
N LEU A 15 -16.41 26.49 -8.22
CA LEU A 15 -15.15 26.02 -7.58
C LEU A 15 -15.34 25.29 -6.24
N LEU A 16 -16.57 25.06 -5.77
CA LEU A 16 -16.80 24.40 -4.47
C LEU A 16 -17.22 22.93 -4.56
N PHE A 17 -17.25 22.31 -5.74
CA PHE A 17 -17.59 20.88 -5.91
C PHE A 17 -16.63 20.11 -6.82
N LYS A 18 -15.34 20.48 -6.85
CA LYS A 18 -14.34 19.86 -7.75
C LYS A 18 -13.16 19.14 -7.07
N GLY A 19 -13.24 18.77 -5.78
CA GLY A 19 -12.08 18.11 -5.13
C GLY A 19 -12.36 17.14 -3.98
N ALA A 20 -13.52 17.20 -3.33
CA ALA A 20 -13.80 16.26 -2.23
C ALA A 20 -13.98 14.79 -2.68
N TYR A 21 -13.84 14.46 -3.96
CA TYR A 21 -14.31 13.19 -4.52
C TYR A 21 -13.32 12.43 -5.43
N SER A 22 -12.20 13.02 -5.85
CA SER A 22 -11.08 12.27 -6.48
C SER A 22 -10.01 11.85 -5.46
N ASP A 23 -9.86 12.63 -4.39
CA ASP A 23 -8.68 12.61 -3.50
C ASP A 23 -8.82 11.61 -2.34
N LEU A 24 -9.77 10.68 -2.47
CA LEU A 24 -9.67 9.34 -1.93
C LEU A 24 -8.57 8.59 -2.71
N GLN A 25 -7.31 9.05 -2.60
CA GLN A 25 -6.09 8.43 -3.14
C GLN A 25 -5.94 7.08 -2.43
N ALA A 26 -6.60 6.07 -3.01
CA ALA A 26 -7.36 5.08 -2.28
C ALA A 26 -6.49 4.23 -1.33
N TYR A 27 -6.83 4.27 -0.03
CA TYR A 27 -6.33 3.36 1.01
C TYR A 27 -4.82 3.39 1.33
N GLY A 28 -4.12 4.50 1.07
CA GLY A 28 -2.71 4.67 1.47
C GLY A 28 -1.68 4.24 0.40
N CYS A 29 -2.09 4.25 -0.87
CA CYS A 29 -1.19 4.08 -2.01
C CYS A 29 -0.84 5.41 -2.67
N ASP A 30 0.37 5.51 -3.23
CA ASP A 30 0.84 6.69 -3.98
C ASP A 30 -0.03 6.95 -5.23
N GLU A 31 0.07 8.16 -5.78
CA GLU A 31 -0.62 8.52 -7.02
C GLU A 31 -0.34 7.54 -8.17
N GLY A 32 -1.39 7.12 -8.87
CA GLY A 32 -1.32 6.15 -9.97
C GLY A 32 -1.30 4.68 -9.51
N TRP A 33 -1.08 4.39 -8.23
CA TRP A 33 -1.15 3.05 -7.68
C TRP A 33 -2.57 2.70 -7.26
N THR A 34 -2.95 1.43 -7.42
CA THR A 34 -4.25 0.90 -7.02
C THR A 34 -4.09 -0.03 -5.82
N ASN A 35 -4.84 0.22 -4.74
CA ASN A 35 -4.86 -0.63 -3.56
C ASN A 35 -5.59 -1.96 -3.82
N HIS A 36 -5.05 -3.05 -3.27
CA HIS A 36 -5.77 -4.31 -3.08
C HIS A 36 -5.20 -5.11 -1.91
N GLY A 37 -6.03 -5.36 -0.90
CA GLY A 37 -5.59 -5.99 0.35
C GLY A 37 -4.53 -5.13 1.05
N GLU A 38 -3.43 -5.74 1.48
CA GLU A 38 -2.31 -5.07 2.17
C GLU A 38 -1.24 -4.50 1.23
N HIS A 39 -1.56 -4.31 -0.06
CA HIS A 39 -0.58 -3.95 -1.08
C HIS A 39 -1.09 -2.89 -2.05
N CYS A 40 -0.15 -2.20 -2.67
CA CYS A 40 -0.35 -1.27 -3.77
C CYS A 40 0.20 -1.86 -5.06
N TYR A 41 -0.55 -1.71 -6.15
CA TYR A 41 -0.20 -2.24 -7.47
C TYR A 41 -0.18 -1.15 -8.53
N LEU A 42 0.76 -1.25 -9.47
CA LEU A 42 0.86 -0.35 -10.60
C LEU A 42 1.04 -1.17 -11.88
N LEU A 43 0.12 -1.00 -12.82
CA LEU A 43 0.26 -1.54 -14.17
C LEU A 43 1.06 -0.54 -15.01
N VAL A 44 2.16 -1.02 -15.62
CA VAL A 44 3.00 -0.22 -16.49
C VAL A 44 2.96 -0.80 -17.90
N GLY A 45 2.42 -0.03 -18.84
CA GLY A 45 2.46 -0.36 -20.27
C GLY A 45 3.84 -0.05 -20.84
N SER A 46 4.58 -1.08 -21.27
CA SER A 46 5.93 -0.95 -21.81
C SER A 46 6.34 -2.24 -22.49
N ASN A 47 6.83 -2.14 -23.72
CA ASN A 47 7.44 -3.26 -24.44
C ASN A 47 8.82 -3.56 -23.84
N ALA A 48 8.89 -4.47 -22.86
CA ALA A 48 10.10 -4.69 -22.08
C ALA A 48 10.33 -6.16 -21.71
N GLY A 49 11.60 -6.53 -21.57
CA GLY A 49 12.02 -7.78 -20.95
C GLY A 49 11.75 -7.81 -19.44
N ALA A 50 11.64 -9.01 -18.87
CA ALA A 50 11.35 -9.23 -17.46
C ALA A 50 12.39 -8.56 -16.54
N ASP A 51 13.69 -8.63 -16.89
CA ASP A 51 14.74 -7.99 -16.08
C ASP A 51 14.66 -6.44 -16.14
N SER A 52 14.27 -5.88 -17.29
CA SER A 52 14.05 -4.42 -17.42
C SER A 52 12.81 -3.99 -16.63
N ALA A 53 11.74 -4.77 -16.70
CA ALA A 53 10.52 -4.55 -15.92
C ALA A 53 10.81 -4.60 -14.40
N ARG A 54 11.63 -5.57 -13.96
CA ARG A 54 12.10 -5.68 -12.57
C ARG A 54 12.84 -4.42 -12.13
N LEU A 55 13.83 -3.98 -12.89
CA LEU A 55 14.61 -2.78 -12.56
C LEU A 55 13.72 -1.54 -12.50
N SER A 56 12.72 -1.45 -13.39
CA SER A 56 11.73 -0.37 -13.38
C SER A 56 10.89 -0.37 -12.09
N CYS A 57 10.37 -1.52 -11.67
CA CYS A 57 9.66 -1.63 -10.39
C CYS A 57 10.56 -1.27 -9.20
N GLN A 58 11.81 -1.72 -9.20
CA GLN A 58 12.79 -1.40 -8.14
C GLN A 58 13.09 0.09 -8.06
N ALA A 59 13.22 0.78 -9.20
CA ALA A 59 13.39 2.23 -9.26
C ALA A 59 12.21 2.99 -8.63
N MET A 60 11.01 2.40 -8.61
CA MET A 60 9.81 2.94 -7.94
C MET A 60 9.64 2.46 -6.49
N GLY A 61 10.66 1.87 -5.88
CA GLY A 61 10.59 1.35 -4.50
C GLY A 61 9.65 0.16 -4.36
N SER A 62 9.52 -0.65 -5.41
CA SER A 62 8.59 -1.78 -5.47
C SER A 62 9.26 -3.02 -6.07
N SER A 63 8.52 -4.10 -6.26
CA SER A 63 8.97 -5.30 -6.97
C SER A 63 7.98 -5.70 -8.04
N LEU A 64 8.38 -6.53 -9.01
CA LEU A 64 7.39 -7.19 -9.86
C LEU A 64 6.42 -7.98 -8.99
N ALA A 65 5.13 -7.98 -9.36
CA ALA A 65 4.10 -8.49 -8.48
C ALA A 65 4.25 -9.99 -8.22
N SER A 66 4.26 -10.34 -6.94
CA SER A 66 3.98 -11.70 -6.52
C SER A 66 2.47 -11.96 -6.58
N VAL A 67 2.06 -13.22 -6.81
CA VAL A 67 0.65 -13.61 -6.84
C VAL A 67 0.44 -14.81 -5.92
N TRP A 68 -0.34 -14.61 -4.86
CA TRP A 68 -0.53 -15.54 -3.73
C TRP A 68 -1.97 -15.98 -3.52
N SER A 69 -2.93 -15.47 -4.30
CA SER A 69 -4.27 -16.05 -4.37
C SER A 69 -4.92 -15.88 -5.73
N GLN A 70 -5.93 -16.70 -6.03
CA GLN A 70 -6.73 -16.56 -7.23
C GLN A 70 -7.44 -15.19 -7.27
N VAL A 71 -7.90 -14.69 -6.12
CA VAL A 71 -8.49 -13.36 -5.97
C VAL A 71 -7.51 -12.25 -6.36
N GLU A 72 -6.25 -12.35 -5.91
CA GLU A 72 -5.19 -11.40 -6.27
C GLU A 72 -4.85 -11.46 -7.76
N LYS A 73 -4.81 -12.66 -8.34
CA LYS A 73 -4.63 -12.82 -9.79
C LYS A 73 -5.73 -12.11 -10.57
N ASP A 74 -6.99 -12.36 -10.21
CA ASP A 74 -8.14 -11.76 -10.89
C ASP A 74 -8.16 -10.25 -10.74
N PHE A 75 -7.74 -9.72 -9.58
CA PHE A 75 -7.52 -8.29 -9.40
C PHE A 75 -6.42 -7.75 -10.33
N ILE A 76 -5.25 -8.39 -10.41
CA ILE A 76 -4.17 -7.97 -11.30
C ILE A 76 -4.64 -7.93 -12.76
N LEU A 77 -5.38 -8.96 -13.21
CA LEU A 77 -5.96 -9.01 -14.56
C LEU A 77 -6.98 -7.88 -14.78
N SER A 78 -7.73 -7.49 -13.73
CA SER A 78 -8.69 -6.37 -13.81
C SER A 78 -8.04 -4.99 -13.98
N LEU A 79 -6.75 -4.85 -13.69
CA LEU A 79 -6.02 -3.58 -13.86
C LEU A 79 -5.84 -3.18 -15.32
N TRP A 80 -6.12 -4.06 -16.29
CA TRP A 80 -6.12 -3.78 -17.73
C TRP A 80 -7.25 -2.84 -18.19
N ARG A 81 -7.56 -1.77 -17.44
CA ARG A 81 -8.72 -0.86 -17.57
C ARG A 81 -8.89 -0.09 -18.91
N TYR A 82 -8.15 -0.41 -19.98
CA TYR A 82 -8.25 0.19 -21.31
C TYR A 82 -8.16 -0.91 -22.39
N PRO A 83 -8.80 -0.75 -23.58
CA PRO A 83 -9.41 -1.84 -24.33
C PRO A 83 -8.49 -3.07 -24.49
N ALA A 84 -9.01 -4.20 -24.02
CA ALA A 84 -8.37 -5.49 -23.77
C ALA A 84 -7.76 -6.20 -25.01
N GLU A 85 -7.47 -5.48 -26.09
CA GLU A 85 -7.07 -6.03 -27.37
C GLU A 85 -5.57 -5.93 -27.66
N GLN A 86 -4.77 -5.24 -26.82
CA GLN A 86 -3.36 -4.95 -27.14
C GLN A 86 -2.31 -5.56 -26.20
N ILE A 87 -2.69 -6.16 -25.07
CA ILE A 87 -1.73 -6.77 -24.12
C ILE A 87 -1.84 -8.29 -24.20
N SER A 88 -0.85 -8.93 -24.82
CA SER A 88 -0.73 -10.39 -24.92
C SER A 88 -0.11 -10.98 -23.66
N PHE A 89 0.88 -10.29 -23.10
CA PHE A 89 1.65 -10.74 -21.95
C PHE A 89 1.84 -9.62 -20.93
N LEU A 90 1.70 -9.99 -19.65
CA LEU A 90 1.94 -9.15 -18.50
C LEU A 90 2.99 -9.80 -17.60
N TRP A 91 4.17 -9.19 -17.47
CA TRP A 91 5.18 -9.72 -16.55
C TRP A 91 4.74 -9.64 -15.09
N ILE A 92 4.99 -10.75 -14.37
CA ILE A 92 4.89 -10.84 -12.92
C ILE A 92 6.25 -11.28 -12.35
N GLY A 93 6.40 -11.27 -11.02
CA GLY A 93 7.69 -11.46 -10.37
C GLY A 93 8.19 -12.89 -10.26
N LEU A 94 7.52 -13.88 -10.86
CA LEU A 94 7.90 -15.29 -10.72
C LEU A 94 8.95 -15.66 -11.79
N ARG A 95 10.12 -16.12 -11.35
CA ARG A 95 11.23 -16.52 -12.24
C ARG A 95 11.84 -17.84 -11.83
N GLY A 96 12.53 -18.47 -12.78
CA GLY A 96 13.34 -19.64 -12.50
C GLY A 96 14.66 -19.25 -11.83
N THR A 97 15.09 -20.08 -10.88
CA THR A 97 16.35 -19.92 -10.15
C THR A 97 17.35 -21.00 -10.58
N SER A 98 18.64 -20.82 -10.25
CA SER A 98 19.72 -21.72 -10.68
C SER A 98 19.65 -23.12 -10.06
N ASP A 99 18.94 -23.26 -8.95
CA ASP A 99 18.63 -24.51 -8.26
C ASP A 99 17.41 -25.24 -8.85
N GLY A 100 16.84 -24.75 -9.95
CA GLY A 100 15.74 -25.41 -10.64
C GLY A 100 14.37 -25.16 -10.01
N LEU A 101 14.23 -24.13 -9.18
CA LEU A 101 12.99 -23.76 -8.52
C LEU A 101 12.34 -22.51 -9.15
N TRP A 102 11.04 -22.34 -8.91
CA TRP A 102 10.32 -21.11 -9.24
C TRP A 102 10.23 -20.24 -7.99
N SER A 103 10.65 -18.98 -8.07
CA SER A 103 10.66 -18.07 -6.92
C SER A 103 10.24 -16.66 -7.31
N TYR A 104 9.53 -15.99 -6.41
CA TYR A 104 9.14 -14.60 -6.59
C TYR A 104 10.30 -13.67 -6.27
N ASP A 105 10.39 -12.60 -7.04
CA ASP A 105 11.39 -11.54 -6.91
C ASP A 105 11.09 -10.54 -5.78
N ASP A 106 9.96 -10.67 -5.08
CA ASP A 106 9.55 -9.73 -4.04
C ASP A 106 10.28 -9.96 -2.71
N SER A 107 10.70 -8.88 -2.08
CA SER A 107 11.32 -8.90 -0.75
C SER A 107 10.27 -8.98 0.37
N SER A 108 9.06 -9.49 0.11
CA SER A 108 7.99 -9.45 1.10
C SER A 108 8.40 -10.25 2.34
N LEU A 109 8.34 -9.59 3.51
CA LEU A 109 8.52 -10.21 4.82
C LEU A 109 7.48 -11.32 5.08
N PHE A 110 6.48 -11.40 4.22
CA PHE A 110 5.46 -12.43 4.13
C PHE A 110 5.86 -13.55 3.16
N LYS A 111 7.09 -14.08 3.29
CA LYS A 111 7.35 -15.48 2.94
C LYS A 111 6.46 -16.33 3.85
N LYS A 112 5.17 -16.42 3.53
CA LYS A 112 4.17 -17.12 4.34
C LYS A 112 4.64 -18.56 4.44
N THR A 113 5.04 -18.95 5.65
CA THR A 113 5.49 -20.29 6.05
C THR A 113 4.40 -21.36 5.95
N SER A 114 3.29 -21.07 5.27
CA SER A 114 2.22 -22.00 4.93
C SER A 114 1.65 -21.56 3.57
N VAL A 115 2.06 -22.26 2.51
CA VAL A 115 1.63 -21.97 1.14
C VAL A 115 0.56 -22.97 0.75
N THR A 116 -0.71 -22.57 0.87
CA THR A 116 -1.86 -23.35 0.37
C THR A 116 -2.22 -22.97 -1.08
N TRP A 117 -1.57 -21.95 -1.65
CA TRP A 117 -1.79 -21.53 -3.03
C TRP A 117 -0.54 -20.89 -3.67
N THR A 118 -0.15 -21.37 -4.84
CA THR A 118 0.78 -20.71 -5.78
C THR A 118 0.09 -20.46 -7.12
N ILE A 119 0.62 -19.53 -7.93
CA ILE A 119 0.13 -19.29 -9.30
C ILE A 119 0.31 -20.52 -10.23
N LEU A 120 1.13 -21.48 -9.82
CA LEU A 120 1.41 -22.72 -10.56
C LEU A 120 0.53 -23.89 -10.11
N ASP A 121 -0.24 -23.75 -9.04
CA ASP A 121 -1.08 -24.83 -8.54
C ASP A 121 -2.16 -25.19 -9.56
N GLY A 122 -2.22 -26.47 -9.94
CA GLY A 122 -3.14 -26.95 -10.97
C GLY A 122 -2.70 -26.66 -12.41
N VAL A 123 -1.53 -26.08 -12.64
CA VAL A 123 -0.93 -25.95 -13.98
C VAL A 123 -0.26 -27.28 -14.35
N SER A 124 -0.71 -27.91 -15.42
CA SER A 124 -0.09 -29.12 -15.96
C SER A 124 1.12 -28.77 -16.84
N GLY A 125 2.17 -29.60 -16.76
CA GLY A 125 3.34 -29.45 -17.64
C GLY A 125 4.21 -28.23 -17.33
N VAL A 126 4.31 -27.82 -16.06
CA VAL A 126 5.26 -26.78 -15.63
C VAL A 126 6.68 -27.20 -16.05
N PRO A 127 7.39 -26.40 -16.86
CA PRO A 127 8.75 -26.74 -17.28
C PRO A 127 9.73 -26.63 -16.12
N VAL A 128 10.88 -27.29 -16.26
CA VAL A 128 12.01 -27.15 -15.33
C VAL A 128 12.40 -25.68 -15.28
N ALA A 129 12.52 -25.14 -14.06
CA ALA A 129 12.87 -23.75 -13.88
C ALA A 129 14.34 -23.53 -14.26
N THR A 130 14.61 -22.46 -15.00
CA THR A 130 15.98 -22.03 -15.31
C THR A 130 16.10 -20.53 -15.13
N PRO A 131 17.32 -19.99 -14.86
CA PRO A 131 17.53 -18.55 -14.69
C PRO A 131 17.07 -17.68 -15.87
N GLN A 132 16.99 -18.27 -17.07
CA GLN A 132 16.57 -17.63 -18.30
C GLN A 132 15.04 -17.61 -18.49
N LYS A 133 14.28 -18.37 -17.69
CA LYS A 133 12.82 -18.46 -17.80
C LYS A 133 12.13 -17.59 -16.76
N CYS A 134 11.18 -16.80 -17.24
CA CYS A 134 10.34 -15.92 -16.45
C CYS A 134 8.88 -16.19 -16.78
N ILE A 135 7.99 -15.76 -15.89
CA ILE A 135 6.55 -16.00 -16.03
C ILE A 135 5.80 -14.70 -16.31
N ALA A 136 4.92 -14.76 -17.31
CA ALA A 136 3.94 -13.74 -17.60
C ALA A 136 2.51 -14.29 -17.47
N LEU A 137 1.56 -13.41 -17.19
CA LEU A 137 0.13 -13.69 -17.32
C LEU A 137 -0.34 -13.33 -18.73
N ARG A 138 -1.19 -14.18 -19.31
CA ARG A 138 -1.94 -13.90 -20.55
C ARG A 138 -3.26 -13.22 -20.21
N ASN A 139 -3.87 -12.55 -21.20
CA ASN A 139 -5.21 -11.96 -21.06
C ASN A 139 -6.28 -12.94 -20.57
N SER A 140 -6.15 -14.22 -20.93
CA SER A 140 -7.04 -15.29 -20.45
C SER A 140 -6.85 -15.68 -18.97
N GLY A 141 -5.89 -15.09 -18.26
CA GLY A 141 -5.51 -15.45 -16.89
C GLY A 141 -4.65 -16.71 -16.77
N SER A 142 -4.25 -17.30 -17.90
CA SER A 142 -3.32 -18.43 -17.93
C SER A 142 -1.87 -17.97 -17.87
N VAL A 143 -1.02 -18.85 -17.34
CA VAL A 143 0.42 -18.61 -17.14
C VAL A 143 1.18 -18.90 -18.43
N ALA A 144 2.15 -18.05 -18.77
CA ALA A 144 3.08 -18.24 -19.88
C ALA A 144 4.52 -18.33 -19.37
N PHE A 145 5.23 -19.39 -19.77
CA PHE A 145 6.66 -19.58 -19.51
C PHE A 145 7.44 -19.03 -20.70
N LEU A 146 8.12 -17.90 -20.50
CA LEU A 146 8.80 -17.15 -21.55
C LEU A 146 10.27 -16.96 -21.19
N ASP A 147 11.12 -16.71 -22.19
CA ASP A 147 12.49 -16.27 -21.89
C ASP A 147 12.45 -14.85 -21.32
N CYS A 148 13.19 -14.59 -20.23
CA CYS A 148 13.18 -13.32 -19.51
C CYS A 148 13.55 -12.12 -20.41
N VAL A 149 14.25 -12.37 -21.53
CA VAL A 149 14.64 -11.35 -22.51
C VAL A 149 13.53 -11.00 -23.51
N MET A 150 12.47 -11.82 -23.61
CA MET A 150 11.35 -11.54 -24.50
C MET A 150 10.62 -10.28 -24.05
N ALA A 151 10.10 -9.51 -25.00
CA ALA A 151 9.27 -8.38 -24.65
C ALA A 151 7.84 -8.84 -24.31
N ALA A 152 7.29 -8.28 -23.23
CA ALA A 152 5.86 -8.29 -22.95
C ALA A 152 5.31 -6.87 -23.12
N ASP A 153 4.00 -6.74 -23.34
CA ASP A 153 3.37 -5.44 -23.60
C ASP A 153 3.22 -4.59 -22.32
N ALA A 154 3.22 -5.26 -21.16
CA ALA A 154 3.12 -4.61 -19.87
C ALA A 154 3.80 -5.43 -18.76
N PHE A 155 3.94 -4.79 -17.60
CA PHE A 155 4.33 -5.44 -16.35
C PHE A 155 3.57 -4.84 -15.17
N VAL A 156 3.43 -5.61 -14.10
CA VAL A 156 2.76 -5.14 -12.87
C VAL A 156 3.76 -5.07 -11.72
N CYS A 157 3.85 -3.89 -11.12
CA CYS A 157 4.62 -3.68 -9.90
C CYS A 157 3.71 -3.81 -8.68
N LYS A 158 4.29 -4.27 -7.57
CA LYS A 158 3.65 -4.45 -6.27
C LYS A 158 4.56 -3.94 -5.17
N LYS A 159 3.99 -3.25 -4.19
CA LYS A 159 4.66 -2.93 -2.92
C LYS A 159 3.68 -3.08 -1.76
N ALA A 160 4.21 -3.37 -0.58
CA ALA A 160 3.39 -3.38 0.62
C ALA A 160 2.82 -1.98 0.86
N LEU A 161 1.60 -1.92 1.37
CA LEU A 161 1.13 -0.69 1.99
C LEU A 161 2.12 -0.32 3.09
N PRO A 162 2.42 0.97 3.28
CA PRO A 162 3.14 1.37 4.47
C PRO A 162 2.34 0.87 5.69
N LYS A 163 3.03 0.41 6.73
CA LYS A 163 2.38 0.02 7.97
C LYS A 163 2.44 1.19 8.92
N VAL A 164 1.31 1.56 9.48
CA VAL A 164 1.25 2.61 10.49
C VAL A 164 0.60 2.06 11.74
N PHE A 165 1.34 2.13 12.85
CA PHE A 165 0.88 1.65 14.15
C PHE A 165 0.21 2.79 14.92
N VAL A 166 -0.96 2.53 15.49
CA VAL A 166 -1.65 3.50 16.36
C VAL A 166 -1.43 3.14 17.82
N THR A 167 -1.03 4.11 18.61
CA THR A 167 -0.97 3.99 20.07
C THR A 167 -2.12 4.77 20.68
N ALA A 168 -2.84 4.15 21.62
CA ALA A 168 -3.83 4.82 22.44
C ALA A 168 -3.42 4.71 23.91
N SER A 169 -3.39 5.84 24.60
CA SER A 169 -3.31 5.85 26.06
C SER A 169 -4.71 5.56 26.59
N LEU A 170 -4.93 4.37 27.15
CA LEU A 170 -6.16 4.08 27.89
C LEU A 170 -6.11 4.84 29.22
N LEU A 171 -6.59 6.08 29.23
CA LEU A 171 -6.85 6.81 30.47
C LEU A 171 -8.03 6.13 31.17
N ASN A 172 -7.75 5.19 32.07
CA ASN A 172 -8.75 4.63 32.96
C ASN A 172 -9.08 5.73 34.01
N HIS A 173 -10.05 6.59 33.69
CA HIS A 173 -10.44 7.74 34.51
C HIS A 173 -11.24 7.36 35.77
N THR A 174 -10.68 6.50 36.63
CA THR A 174 -11.22 6.26 37.98
C THR A 174 -10.18 6.24 39.10
N GLY A 175 -8.90 6.55 38.82
CA GLY A 175 -7.84 6.58 39.82
C GLY A 175 -7.02 7.89 39.82
N PRO A 176 -6.30 8.19 40.93
CA PRO A 176 -5.41 9.35 40.98
C PRO A 176 -4.32 9.25 39.92
N ILE A 177 -4.00 10.39 39.31
CA ILE A 177 -3.01 10.57 38.24
C ILE A 177 -1.70 9.87 38.63
N PRO A 178 -1.19 8.90 37.84
CA PRO A 178 0.11 8.31 38.12
C PRO A 178 1.20 9.36 37.95
N THR A 179 2.09 9.48 38.94
CA THR A 179 3.28 10.34 38.89
C THR A 179 4.36 9.83 37.92
N ASN A 180 4.09 8.71 37.24
CA ASN A 180 4.92 8.16 36.18
C ASN A 180 4.03 7.80 34.95
N PRO A 181 4.13 8.52 33.82
CA PRO A 181 3.21 8.39 32.68
C PRO A 181 3.39 7.11 31.85
N LEU A 182 4.28 6.19 32.23
CA LEU A 182 4.60 4.96 31.48
C LEU A 182 3.66 3.76 31.77
N GLY A 183 2.52 3.99 32.43
CA GLY A 183 1.56 2.94 32.76
C GLY A 183 0.59 2.63 31.62
N HIS A 184 0.94 1.63 30.78
CA HIS A 184 0.02 0.84 29.94
C HIS A 184 -0.58 1.57 28.72
N ALA A 185 0.22 1.86 27.71
CA ALA A 185 -0.30 2.12 26.35
C ALA A 185 -0.67 0.78 25.70
N GLN A 186 -1.91 0.63 25.21
CA GLN A 186 -2.32 -0.50 24.37
C GLN A 186 -2.43 0.00 22.93
N LEU A 187 -1.73 -0.69 22.02
CA LEU A 187 -1.68 -0.37 20.59
C LEU A 187 -2.96 -0.89 19.93
N PHE A 188 -3.58 -0.06 19.08
CA PHE A 188 -4.70 -0.48 18.24
C PHE A 188 -4.27 -0.38 16.79
N GLU A 189 -4.53 -1.42 15.99
CA GLU A 189 -4.37 -1.36 14.55
C GLU A 189 -5.78 -1.25 13.97
N ARG A 190 -6.16 -0.11 13.38
CA ARG A 190 -7.36 -0.02 12.54
C ARG A 190 -7.01 -0.35 11.09
N MET A 191 -6.55 -1.57 10.87
CA MET A 191 -6.59 -2.21 9.55
C MET A 191 -7.01 -3.66 9.76
N TYR A 192 -8.04 -4.08 9.05
CA TYR A 192 -8.63 -5.41 9.19
C TYR A 192 -7.74 -6.42 8.45
N PRO A 193 -7.18 -7.48 9.08
CA PRO A 193 -7.27 -7.87 10.49
C PRO A 193 -6.04 -7.44 11.35
N PRO A 194 -6.22 -7.14 12.65
CA PRO A 194 -5.16 -6.60 13.52
C PRO A 194 -4.12 -7.63 13.97
N VAL A 195 -2.83 -7.28 13.92
CA VAL A 195 -1.73 -8.04 14.52
C VAL A 195 -1.10 -7.21 15.64
N LEU A 196 -1.39 -7.57 16.89
CA LEU A 196 -0.74 -6.97 18.06
C LEU A 196 0.76 -7.32 18.06
N ARG A 197 1.62 -6.30 18.04
CA ARG A 197 3.07 -6.46 18.28
C ARG A 197 3.53 -5.56 19.41
N PHE A 198 4.37 -6.12 20.29
CA PHE A 198 5.11 -5.34 21.26
C PHE A 198 6.27 -4.63 20.56
N LEU A 199 6.33 -3.30 20.68
CA LEU A 199 7.43 -2.49 20.19
C LEU A 199 8.28 -2.04 21.38
N PRO A 200 9.58 -2.39 21.44
CA PRO A 200 10.44 -1.97 22.53
C PRO A 200 10.86 -0.50 22.36
N GLY A 201 10.61 0.32 23.38
CA GLY A 201 11.06 1.73 23.44
C GLY A 201 10.07 2.77 22.90
N SER A 202 10.53 4.02 22.81
CA SER A 202 9.82 5.14 22.18
C SER A 202 10.50 5.47 20.85
N GLY A 203 9.78 5.40 19.73
CA GLY A 203 10.30 5.86 18.43
C GLY A 203 10.71 7.33 18.49
N SER A 204 11.51 7.80 17.52
CA SER A 204 11.96 9.21 17.56
C SER A 204 10.80 10.14 17.22
N TYR A 205 10.58 11.16 18.05
CA TYR A 205 9.55 12.17 17.81
C TYR A 205 9.78 12.87 16.46
N LEU A 206 8.73 12.97 15.65
CA LEU A 206 8.75 13.70 14.38
C LEU A 206 8.03 15.05 14.51
N THR A 207 6.73 15.02 14.79
CA THR A 207 5.91 16.24 14.86
C THR A 207 4.55 15.97 15.53
N ASP A 208 3.89 17.05 15.95
CA ASP A 208 2.48 17.06 16.32
C ASP A 208 1.64 17.57 15.14
N THR A 209 0.43 17.04 14.98
CA THR A 209 -0.57 17.57 14.06
C THR A 209 -1.97 17.52 14.67
N LEU A 210 -2.87 18.38 14.19
CA LEU A 210 -4.29 18.38 14.55
C LEU A 210 -5.10 17.92 13.35
N VAL A 211 -5.99 16.97 13.58
CA VAL A 211 -6.88 16.45 12.54
C VAL A 211 -8.32 16.42 13.05
N THR A 212 -9.26 16.61 12.14
CA THR A 212 -10.71 16.66 12.45
C THR A 212 -11.38 15.30 12.30
N THR A 213 -10.64 14.27 11.89
CA THR A 213 -11.14 12.91 11.71
C THR A 213 -10.19 11.91 12.34
N GLU A 214 -10.73 10.82 12.86
CA GLU A 214 -9.95 9.76 13.50
C GLU A 214 -8.92 9.12 12.55
N VAL A 215 -9.25 9.02 11.26
CA VAL A 215 -8.34 8.50 10.22
C VAL A 215 -7.29 9.52 9.79
N GLY A 216 -7.44 10.80 10.15
CA GLY A 216 -6.52 11.87 9.76
C GLY A 216 -5.12 11.67 10.32
N CYS A 217 -4.98 11.09 11.51
CA CYS A 217 -3.66 10.83 12.10
C CYS A 217 -2.87 9.79 11.30
N ALA A 218 -3.55 8.73 10.87
CA ALA A 218 -2.95 7.71 10.00
C ALA A 218 -2.53 8.32 8.66
N PHE A 219 -3.42 9.06 8.02
CA PHE A 219 -3.12 9.73 6.75
C PHE A 219 -1.93 10.68 6.86
N THR A 220 -1.86 11.46 7.95
CA THR A 220 -0.74 12.39 8.14
C THR A 220 0.56 11.64 8.36
N CYS A 221 0.55 10.52 9.10
CA CYS A 221 1.72 9.67 9.25
C CYS A 221 2.14 9.05 7.91
N PHE A 222 1.20 8.51 7.12
CA PHE A 222 1.48 7.97 5.78
C PHE A 222 2.14 8.97 4.84
N SER A 223 1.72 10.24 4.92
CA SER A 223 2.23 11.31 4.07
C SER A 223 3.57 11.88 4.55
N LEU A 224 3.97 11.58 5.80
CA LEU A 224 5.18 12.10 6.41
C LEU A 224 6.32 11.08 6.26
N SER A 225 7.36 11.47 5.51
CA SER A 225 8.55 10.62 5.31
C SER A 225 9.14 10.17 6.64
N GLY A 226 9.31 8.85 6.79
CA GLY A 226 9.89 8.24 7.98
C GLY A 226 8.92 7.99 9.13
N CYS A 227 7.65 8.42 9.05
CA CYS A 227 6.66 8.13 10.08
C CYS A 227 6.18 6.67 9.98
N GLN A 228 6.19 5.97 11.10
CA GLN A 228 5.70 4.58 11.21
C GLN A 228 4.71 4.39 12.36
N VAL A 229 4.71 5.30 13.33
CA VAL A 229 3.87 5.19 14.52
C VAL A 229 3.24 6.54 14.80
N PHE A 230 1.97 6.54 15.20
CA PHE A 230 1.33 7.72 15.75
C PHE A 230 0.57 7.41 17.03
N GLN A 231 0.55 8.37 17.94
CA GLN A 231 -0.31 8.37 19.11
C GLN A 231 -1.49 9.30 18.86
N VAL A 232 -2.70 8.85 19.16
CA VAL A 232 -3.91 9.68 19.09
C VAL A 232 -4.34 10.09 20.49
N SER A 233 -4.61 11.37 20.66
CA SER A 233 -5.24 11.93 21.85
C SER A 233 -6.45 12.77 21.46
N CYS A 234 -7.55 12.61 22.17
CA CYS A 234 -8.70 13.50 22.01
C CYS A 234 -8.45 14.79 22.77
N ASN A 235 -8.73 15.92 22.11
CA ASN A 235 -8.55 17.22 22.73
C ASN A 235 -9.66 17.55 23.75
N THR A 236 -10.84 16.93 23.62
CA THR A 236 -12.00 17.14 24.50
C THR A 236 -12.49 15.82 25.10
N LEU A 237 -12.91 15.86 26.37
CA LEU A 237 -13.33 14.67 27.13
C LEU A 237 -14.76 14.21 26.83
N THR A 238 -15.57 15.02 26.16
CA THR A 238 -17.01 14.78 25.98
C THR A 238 -17.42 14.46 24.55
N LYS A 239 -16.66 14.91 23.54
CA LYS A 239 -16.92 14.64 22.11
C LYS A 239 -15.67 14.91 21.27
N CYS A 240 -14.97 13.87 20.84
CA CYS A 240 -13.75 14.00 20.03
C CYS A 240 -14.09 14.48 18.60
N GLU A 241 -14.10 15.80 18.40
CA GLU A 241 -14.18 16.42 17.07
C GLU A 241 -12.79 16.78 16.54
N ASP A 242 -11.83 17.01 17.45
CA ASP A 242 -10.43 17.30 17.15
C ASP A 242 -9.51 16.27 17.82
N PHE A 243 -8.65 15.66 17.02
CA PHE A 243 -7.65 14.70 17.45
C PHE A 243 -6.27 15.34 17.35
N LYS A 244 -5.50 15.26 18.43
CA LYS A 244 -4.07 15.56 18.43
C LYS A 244 -3.30 14.28 18.16
N CYS A 245 -2.53 14.29 17.08
CA CYS A 245 -1.66 13.19 16.69
C CYS A 245 -0.21 13.53 17.01
N THR A 246 0.47 12.63 17.71
CA THR A 246 1.92 12.70 17.92
C THR A 246 2.57 11.66 17.01
N LEU A 247 3.42 12.08 16.09
CA LEU A 247 4.01 11.22 15.05
C LEU A 247 5.45 10.83 15.42
N PHE A 248 5.82 9.57 15.17
CA PHE A 248 7.14 9.02 15.50
C PHE A 248 7.73 8.25 14.31
N SER A 249 9.07 8.23 14.24
CA SER A 249 9.82 7.39 13.31
C SER A 249 10.04 5.98 13.85
N ASP A 250 10.59 5.11 12.99
CA ASP A 250 10.96 3.72 13.31
C ASP A 250 11.74 3.59 14.64
N PHE A 251 11.58 2.45 15.29
CA PHE A 251 12.34 2.07 16.47
C PHE A 251 13.70 1.58 16.00
N THR A 252 14.78 2.20 16.48
CA THR A 252 16.10 1.57 16.37
C THR A 252 16.10 0.32 17.25
N VAL A 253 15.96 -0.85 16.63
CA VAL A 253 16.18 -2.15 17.28
C VAL A 253 17.67 -2.36 17.52
#